data_AF-A0A8C3RZR7-F1
#
_entry.id   AF-A0A8C3RZR7-F1
#
_cell.length_a   1.000
_cell.length_b   1.000
_cell.length_c   1.000
_cell.angle_alpha   90.00
_cell.angle_beta   90.00
_cell.angle_gamma   90.00
#
_symmetry.space_group_name_H-M   'P 1'
#
loop_
_entity.id
_entity.type
_entity.pdbx_description
1 polymer ?
#
loop_
_entity_poly.entity_id
_entity_poly.type
_entity_poly.pdbx_seq_one_letter_code
_entity_poly.pdbx_strand_id
1 'polypeptide(L)'
;MESGLSKLELTHNEIVYLPRGMFSSLCSLRHLDLRNNSLVDIKNSTFAGLDLEHLDLTLNALKTLRIEALDELGRQLRLRLFLRDNPFVCNCDIEDLVSWLNRSQQVADVEKLACVFPRHLQNTSLMDLAGAELGCHSSRHSKNTLQTSYVFLGVVLGIIGTVFLFVLYLNRKGIKTWVNSTRDACRNFMEEYRYRYEIDSDPRVTQVSTLDI
;
A
#
# COMPACT_ATOMS: atom_id res chain seq x y z
N MET A 1 16.71 43.75 13.12
CA MET A 1 15.75 43.03 12.28
C MET A 1 16.57 42.14 11.39
N GLU A 2 16.62 40.83 11.65
CA GLU A 2 17.27 39.93 10.72
C GLU A 2 16.44 39.89 9.43
N SER A 3 17.04 40.35 8.35
CA SER A 3 16.50 40.32 7.00
C SER A 3 16.48 38.86 6.50
N GLY A 4 15.48 38.10 6.91
CA GLY A 4 15.21 36.78 6.35
C GLY A 4 14.72 36.90 4.90
N LEU A 5 15.06 35.92 4.06
CA LEU A 5 14.62 35.88 2.67
C LEU A 5 13.08 35.81 2.61
N SER A 6 12.45 36.82 2.00
CA SER A 6 10.98 36.90 1.88
C SER A 6 10.44 36.50 0.52
N LYS A 7 11.27 36.59 -0.53
CA LYS A 7 10.93 36.25 -1.91
C LYS A 7 12.00 35.34 -2.51
N LEU A 8 11.57 34.25 -3.12
CA LEU A 8 12.44 33.31 -3.84
C LEU A 8 11.85 33.06 -5.22
N GLU A 9 12.63 33.40 -6.26
CA GLU A 9 12.29 33.17 -7.66
C GLU A 9 13.17 32.06 -8.22
N LEU A 10 12.55 30.96 -8.62
CA LEU A 10 13.17 29.79 -9.24
C LEU A 10 12.56 29.53 -10.62
N THR A 11 12.06 30.59 -11.25
CA THR A 11 11.41 30.57 -12.55
C THR A 11 12.36 30.12 -13.66
N HIS A 12 11.86 29.41 -14.68
CA HIS A 12 12.66 28.98 -15.86
C HIS A 12 13.86 28.09 -15.50
N ASN A 13 13.63 27.09 -14.64
CA ASN A 13 14.61 26.06 -14.34
C ASN A 13 14.08 24.68 -14.74
N GLU A 14 14.87 23.65 -14.49
CA GLU A 14 14.52 22.26 -14.81
C GLU A 14 14.18 21.46 -13.54
N ILE A 15 13.54 22.11 -12.56
CA ILE A 15 13.24 21.46 -11.28
C ILE A 15 12.11 20.44 -11.51
N VAL A 16 12.42 19.17 -11.26
CA VAL A 16 11.47 18.05 -11.41
C VAL A 16 10.82 17.66 -10.08
N TYR A 17 11.56 17.81 -8.97
CA TYR A 17 11.11 17.46 -7.63
C TYR A 17 11.61 18.46 -6.59
N LEU A 18 10.78 18.73 -5.60
CA LEU A 18 11.14 19.48 -4.40
C LEU A 18 11.30 18.49 -3.24
N PRO A 19 12.50 18.35 -2.67
CA PRO A 19 12.71 17.55 -1.48
C PRO A 19 11.88 18.05 -0.31
N ARG A 20 11.45 17.12 0.56
CA ARG A 20 10.74 17.46 1.79
C ARG A 20 11.57 18.43 2.63
N GLY A 21 10.93 19.48 3.15
CA GLY A 21 11.59 20.45 4.02
C GLY A 21 12.70 21.26 3.36
N MET A 22 12.83 21.27 2.03
CA MET A 22 13.81 22.09 1.30
C MET A 22 13.80 23.56 1.74
N PHE A 23 12.61 24.09 2.05
CA PHE A 23 12.42 25.48 2.44
C PHE A 23 12.26 25.67 3.96
N SER A 24 12.44 24.62 4.78
CA SER A 24 12.14 24.64 6.22
C SER A 24 12.95 25.67 7.02
N SER A 25 14.14 26.05 6.55
CA SER A 25 14.95 27.10 7.15
C SER A 25 14.58 28.52 6.72
N LEU A 26 13.69 28.67 5.72
CA LEU A 26 13.28 29.96 5.16
C LEU A 26 11.98 30.46 5.80
N CYS A 27 11.93 30.55 7.13
CA CYS A 27 10.71 30.88 7.88
C CYS A 27 10.09 32.25 7.52
N SER A 28 10.90 33.17 6.97
CA SER A 28 10.46 34.49 6.50
C SER A 28 9.93 34.50 5.07
N LEU A 29 10.00 33.38 4.35
CA LEU A 29 9.57 33.30 2.95
C LEU A 29 8.06 33.46 2.86
N ARG A 30 7.62 34.36 1.96
CA ARG A 30 6.22 34.67 1.68
C ARG A 30 5.85 34.48 0.22
N HIS A 31 6.82 34.64 -0.68
CA HIS A 31 6.62 34.53 -2.11
C HIS A 31 7.57 33.51 -2.71
N LEU A 32 7.02 32.47 -3.32
CA LEU A 32 7.76 31.43 -4.01
C LEU A 32 7.25 31.32 -5.45
N ASP A 33 8.12 31.63 -6.40
CA ASP A 33 7.84 31.52 -7.83
C ASP A 33 8.60 30.32 -8.40
N LEU A 34 7.85 29.32 -8.86
CA LEU A 34 8.35 28.08 -9.45
C LEU A 34 7.83 27.92 -10.89
N ARG A 35 7.44 29.00 -11.56
CA ARG A 35 6.88 28.89 -12.90
C ARG A 35 7.89 28.36 -13.90
N ASN A 36 7.38 27.71 -14.94
CA ASN A 36 8.19 27.21 -16.05
C ASN A 36 9.32 26.29 -15.54
N ASN A 37 8.91 25.26 -14.82
CA ASN A 37 9.74 24.16 -14.34
C ASN A 37 9.13 22.83 -14.82
N SER A 38 9.64 21.70 -14.33
CA SER A 38 9.18 20.36 -14.71
C SER A 38 8.58 19.59 -13.52
N LEU A 39 7.98 20.31 -12.55
CA LEU A 39 7.45 19.69 -11.34
C LEU A 39 6.31 18.74 -11.69
N VAL A 40 6.48 17.47 -11.34
CA VAL A 40 5.50 16.41 -11.61
C VAL A 40 4.58 16.11 -10.43
N ASP A 41 5.02 16.46 -9.21
CA ASP A 41 4.32 16.15 -7.97
C ASP A 41 4.80 17.08 -6.85
N ILE A 42 3.90 17.40 -5.91
CA ILE A 42 4.22 18.12 -4.68
C ILE A 42 4.06 17.13 -3.53
N LYS A 43 5.16 16.85 -2.83
CA LYS A 43 5.14 15.90 -1.70
C LYS A 43 4.61 16.59 -0.45
N ASN A 44 4.12 15.77 0.47
CA ASN A 44 3.80 16.23 1.82
C ASN A 44 5.03 16.90 2.47
N SER A 45 4.78 17.95 3.24
CA SER A 45 5.80 18.69 3.98
C SER A 45 6.82 19.40 3.09
N THR A 46 6.46 19.70 1.84
CA THR A 46 7.31 20.51 0.96
C THR A 46 7.36 21.96 1.45
N PHE A 47 6.24 22.47 1.97
CA PHE A 47 6.06 23.84 2.43
C PHE A 47 5.94 23.93 3.96
N ALA A 48 6.42 22.91 4.67
CA ALA A 48 6.22 22.78 6.11
C ALA A 48 6.96 23.91 6.84
N GLY A 49 6.26 24.58 7.75
CA GLY A 49 6.80 25.71 8.50
C GLY A 49 6.83 27.03 7.73
N LEU A 50 6.35 27.06 6.48
CA LEU A 50 6.17 28.29 5.72
C LEU A 50 4.75 28.86 5.89
N ASP A 51 4.67 30.19 5.84
CA ASP A 51 3.42 30.95 5.77
C ASP A 51 3.39 31.72 4.45
N LEU A 52 3.23 31.00 3.34
CA LEU A 52 3.27 31.61 2.01
C LEU A 52 2.02 32.43 1.72
N GLU A 53 2.23 33.59 1.10
CA GLU A 53 1.18 34.48 0.57
C GLU A 53 1.04 34.31 -0.94
N HIS A 54 2.10 33.86 -1.61
CA HIS A 54 2.12 33.65 -3.05
C HIS A 54 2.92 32.41 -3.41
N LEU A 55 2.29 31.50 -4.14
CA LEU A 55 2.92 30.33 -4.73
C LEU A 55 2.49 30.23 -6.20
N ASP A 56 3.45 30.32 -7.11
CA ASP A 56 3.19 30.15 -8.53
C ASP A 56 3.81 28.85 -9.07
N LEU A 57 2.94 27.91 -9.43
CA LEU A 57 3.27 26.61 -10.03
C LEU A 57 2.84 26.55 -11.51
N THR A 58 2.55 27.69 -12.13
CA THR A 58 2.17 27.77 -13.55
C THR A 58 3.25 27.13 -14.45
N LEU A 59 2.84 26.53 -15.56
CA LEU A 59 3.76 25.93 -16.55
C LEU A 59 4.70 24.91 -15.88
N ASN A 60 4.10 23.91 -15.23
CA ASN A 60 4.79 22.73 -14.72
C ASN A 60 4.16 21.47 -15.32
N ALA A 61 4.54 20.29 -14.79
CA ALA A 61 4.07 19.00 -15.28
C ALA A 61 3.10 18.31 -14.29
N LEU A 62 2.38 19.10 -13.47
CA LEU A 62 1.47 18.57 -12.46
C LEU A 62 0.23 17.96 -13.12
N LYS A 63 -0.02 16.69 -12.82
CA LYS A 63 -1.21 15.96 -13.33
C LYS A 63 -2.39 16.05 -12.38
N THR A 64 -2.12 16.18 -11.08
CA THR A 64 -3.07 16.35 -9.98
C THR A 64 -2.29 16.85 -8.76
N LEU A 65 -2.97 17.21 -7.68
CA LEU A 65 -2.38 17.42 -6.37
C LEU A 65 -2.99 16.42 -5.40
N ARG A 66 -2.14 15.70 -4.65
CA ARG A 66 -2.61 14.71 -3.67
C ARG A 66 -3.15 15.41 -2.43
N ILE A 67 -4.02 14.69 -1.71
CA ILE A 67 -4.65 15.19 -0.48
C ILE A 67 -3.64 15.75 0.53
N GLU A 68 -2.45 15.14 0.68
CA GLU A 68 -1.47 15.63 1.66
C GLU A 68 -0.89 16.99 1.30
N ALA A 69 -0.70 17.28 0.01
CA ALA A 69 -0.27 18.58 -0.46
C ALA A 69 -1.41 19.61 -0.37
N LEU A 70 -2.64 19.19 -0.70
CA LEU A 70 -3.84 20.03 -0.60
C LEU A 70 -4.13 20.45 0.84
N ASP A 71 -3.94 19.55 1.81
CA ASP A 71 -4.09 19.84 3.23
C ASP A 71 -3.05 20.86 3.70
N GLU A 72 -1.79 20.70 3.28
CA GLU A 72 -0.70 21.63 3.61
C GLU A 72 -0.98 23.03 3.04
N LEU A 73 -1.33 23.11 1.75
CA LEU A 73 -1.70 24.36 1.09
C LEU A 73 -2.97 24.96 1.72
N GLY A 74 -3.96 24.14 2.06
CA GLY A 74 -5.22 24.53 2.67
C GLY A 74 -5.09 25.18 4.04
N ARG A 75 -3.99 24.90 4.78
CA ARG A 75 -3.70 25.56 6.06
C ARG A 75 -3.20 27.00 5.89
N GLN A 76 -2.71 27.38 4.71
CA GLN A 76 -2.15 28.70 4.44
C GLN A 76 -3.26 29.69 4.02
N LEU A 77 -3.94 30.28 5.00
CA LEU A 77 -5.15 31.10 4.79
C LEU A 77 -4.95 32.32 3.86
N ARG A 78 -3.72 32.86 3.78
CA ARG A 78 -3.38 34.02 2.94
C ARG A 78 -2.81 33.64 1.57
N LEU A 79 -2.66 32.34 1.30
CA LEU A 79 -2.02 31.86 0.10
C LEU A 79 -2.85 32.20 -1.13
N ARG A 80 -2.20 32.84 -2.09
CA ARG A 80 -2.66 32.92 -3.47
C ARG A 80 -1.86 31.94 -4.33
N LEU A 81 -2.54 30.90 -4.79
CA LEU A 81 -1.96 29.81 -5.58
C LEU A 81 -2.29 29.99 -7.07
N PHE A 82 -1.30 29.73 -7.93
CA PHE A 82 -1.46 29.71 -9.38
C PHE A 82 -1.06 28.35 -9.94
N LEU A 83 -1.93 27.75 -10.76
CA LEU A 83 -1.82 26.37 -11.23
C LEU A 83 -2.05 26.21 -12.74
N ARG A 84 -2.35 27.28 -13.47
CA ARG A 84 -2.64 27.19 -14.91
C ARG A 84 -1.50 26.55 -15.72
N ASP A 85 -1.82 26.14 -16.93
CA ASP A 85 -0.86 25.55 -17.86
C ASP A 85 -0.14 24.30 -17.30
N ASN A 86 -0.82 23.52 -16.46
CA ASN A 86 -0.39 22.20 -16.00
C ASN A 86 -1.24 21.10 -16.70
N PRO A 87 -0.65 19.93 -17.02
CA PRO A 87 -1.32 18.87 -17.76
C PRO A 87 -2.24 18.02 -16.88
N PHE A 88 -3.33 18.60 -16.37
CA PHE A 88 -4.25 17.92 -15.47
C PHE A 88 -4.87 16.67 -16.10
N VAL A 89 -4.80 15.56 -15.37
CA VAL A 89 -5.35 14.25 -15.74
C VAL A 89 -6.63 14.02 -14.95
N CYS A 90 -7.76 14.19 -15.61
CA CYS A 90 -9.09 14.12 -15.03
C CYS A 90 -9.64 12.70 -15.00
N ASN A 91 -8.93 11.83 -14.30
CA ASN A 91 -9.38 10.50 -13.90
C ASN A 91 -9.82 10.52 -12.42
N CYS A 92 -9.94 9.36 -11.79
CA CYS A 92 -10.33 9.28 -10.38
C CYS A 92 -9.33 9.85 -9.38
N ASP A 93 -8.07 10.02 -9.76
CA ASP A 93 -7.05 10.57 -8.87
C ASP A 93 -7.16 12.11 -8.77
N ILE A 94 -8.00 12.77 -9.58
CA ILE A 94 -8.22 14.21 -9.52
C ILE A 94 -9.34 14.63 -8.57
N GLU A 95 -10.13 13.67 -8.05
CA GLU A 95 -11.33 13.93 -7.26
C GLU A 95 -11.05 14.81 -6.04
N ASP A 96 -9.94 14.57 -5.34
CA ASP A 96 -9.51 15.36 -4.19
C ASP A 96 -9.21 16.82 -4.57
N LEU A 97 -8.50 17.02 -5.69
CA LEU A 97 -8.19 18.35 -6.22
C LEU A 97 -9.46 19.10 -6.60
N VAL A 98 -10.36 18.48 -7.38
CA VAL A 98 -11.64 19.09 -7.77
C VAL A 98 -12.49 19.44 -6.55
N SER A 99 -12.58 18.51 -5.59
CA SER A 99 -13.29 18.72 -4.33
C SER A 99 -12.70 19.87 -3.51
N TRP A 100 -11.38 20.00 -3.49
CA TRP A 100 -10.68 21.09 -2.82
C TRP A 100 -10.88 22.43 -3.53
N LEU A 101 -10.80 22.47 -4.87
CA LEU A 101 -11.07 23.67 -5.67
C LEU A 101 -12.50 24.21 -5.45
N ASN A 102 -13.49 23.33 -5.31
CA ASN A 102 -14.86 23.74 -5.04
C ASN A 102 -15.07 24.36 -3.64
N ARG A 103 -14.20 24.03 -2.68
CA ARG A 103 -14.28 24.54 -1.29
C ARG A 103 -13.33 25.70 -1.03
N SER A 104 -12.21 25.78 -1.74
CA SER A 104 -11.14 26.73 -1.49
C SER A 104 -11.25 27.97 -2.40
N GLN A 105 -10.91 29.14 -1.86
CA GLN A 105 -10.74 30.37 -2.64
C GLN A 105 -9.26 30.73 -2.87
N GLN A 106 -8.34 29.83 -2.55
CA GLN A 106 -6.90 30.11 -2.61
C GLN A 106 -6.34 30.10 -4.04
N VAL A 107 -6.98 29.41 -4.98
CA VAL A 107 -6.52 29.31 -6.37
C VAL A 107 -7.02 30.50 -7.18
N ALA A 108 -6.11 31.37 -7.57
CA ALA A 108 -6.43 32.63 -8.22
C ALA A 108 -6.79 32.49 -9.71
N ASP A 109 -6.30 31.43 -10.36
CA ASP A 109 -6.50 31.15 -11.78
C ASP A 109 -7.37 29.90 -12.00
N VAL A 110 -8.27 29.61 -11.07
CA VAL A 110 -9.16 28.44 -11.07
C VAL A 110 -9.96 28.30 -12.37
N GLU A 111 -10.41 29.42 -12.95
CA GLU A 111 -11.17 29.47 -14.21
C GLU A 111 -10.37 29.00 -15.43
N LYS A 112 -9.03 28.96 -15.32
CA LYS A 112 -8.12 28.55 -16.41
C LYS A 112 -7.65 27.11 -16.28
N LEU A 113 -8.07 26.39 -15.24
CA LEU A 113 -7.68 25.01 -15.05
C LEU A 113 -8.55 24.10 -15.90
N ALA A 114 -7.93 23.39 -16.84
CA ALA A 114 -8.63 22.48 -17.74
C ALA A 114 -7.92 21.12 -17.83
N CYS A 115 -8.71 20.10 -18.14
CA CYS A 115 -8.22 18.74 -18.33
C CYS A 115 -7.46 18.61 -19.66
N VAL A 116 -6.33 17.91 -19.65
CA VAL A 116 -5.59 17.51 -20.85
C VAL A 116 -5.90 16.06 -21.23
N PHE A 117 -6.22 15.23 -20.24
CA PHE A 117 -6.58 13.83 -20.40
C PHE A 117 -7.70 13.49 -19.40
N PRO A 118 -8.60 12.52 -19.68
CA PRO A 118 -8.73 11.73 -20.91
C PRO A 118 -9.26 12.54 -22.09
N ARG A 119 -9.11 12.02 -23.33
CA ARG A 119 -9.46 12.75 -24.56
C ARG A 119 -10.91 13.26 -24.60
N HIS A 120 -11.84 12.55 -23.95
CA HIS A 120 -13.25 12.94 -23.92
C HIS A 120 -13.55 14.09 -22.95
N LEU A 121 -12.64 14.39 -22.02
CA LEU A 121 -12.71 15.55 -21.12
C LEU A 121 -11.69 16.62 -21.49
N GLN A 122 -11.01 16.50 -22.65
CA GLN A 122 -9.98 17.46 -23.02
C GLN A 122 -10.57 18.87 -23.15
N ASN A 123 -9.90 19.86 -22.55
CA ASN A 123 -10.32 21.26 -22.45
C ASN A 123 -11.58 21.50 -21.61
N THR A 124 -12.08 20.50 -20.88
CA THR A 124 -13.14 20.70 -19.88
C THR A 124 -12.56 21.38 -18.65
N SER A 125 -13.24 22.40 -18.13
CA SER A 125 -12.85 23.10 -16.89
C SER A 125 -12.93 22.16 -15.69
N LEU A 126 -11.94 22.24 -14.79
CA LEU A 126 -11.95 21.46 -13.56
C LEU A 126 -13.14 21.80 -12.65
N MET A 127 -13.68 23.02 -12.74
CA MET A 127 -14.86 23.42 -11.97
C MET A 127 -16.15 22.79 -12.51
N ASP A 128 -16.22 22.49 -13.80
CA ASP A 128 -17.39 21.84 -14.42
C ASP A 128 -17.45 20.35 -14.08
N LEU A 129 -16.32 19.75 -13.71
CA LEU A 129 -16.25 18.35 -13.30
C LEU A 129 -16.96 18.06 -11.98
N ALA A 130 -17.17 19.07 -11.12
CA ALA A 130 -17.85 18.88 -9.85
C ALA A 130 -19.30 18.35 -10.04
N GLY A 131 -19.90 18.54 -11.23
CA GLY A 131 -21.20 17.98 -11.61
C GLY A 131 -21.14 16.72 -12.47
N ALA A 132 -19.95 16.32 -12.94
CA ALA A 132 -19.76 15.11 -13.73
C ALA A 132 -19.36 13.96 -12.81
N GLU A 133 -20.21 12.93 -12.68
CA GLU A 133 -19.82 11.69 -12.00
C GLU A 133 -18.62 11.08 -12.75
N LEU A 134 -17.40 11.28 -12.22
CA LEU A 134 -16.16 10.70 -12.77
C LEU A 134 -16.15 9.15 -12.77
N GLY A 135 -17.25 8.48 -12.39
CA GLY A 135 -17.42 7.03 -12.46
C GLY A 135 -16.53 6.25 -11.46
N CYS A 136 -15.95 6.94 -10.48
CA CYS A 136 -14.84 6.44 -9.67
C CYS A 136 -15.18 5.41 -8.61
N HIS A 137 -16.48 5.15 -8.41
CA HIS A 137 -16.96 4.19 -7.43
C HIS A 137 -16.62 2.72 -7.76
N SER A 138 -16.13 2.43 -8.98
CA SER A 138 -15.76 1.07 -9.39
C SER A 138 -14.35 0.62 -8.94
N SER A 139 -13.43 1.53 -8.59
CA SER A 139 -12.03 1.15 -8.33
C SER A 139 -11.64 1.07 -6.84
N ARG A 140 -12.36 1.75 -5.94
CA ARG A 140 -12.14 1.62 -4.49
C ARG A 140 -12.70 0.30 -3.94
N HIS A 141 -13.73 -0.23 -4.59
CA HIS A 141 -14.26 -1.56 -4.27
C HIS A 141 -13.24 -2.67 -4.56
N SER A 142 -12.37 -2.56 -5.57
CA SER A 142 -11.45 -3.65 -5.93
C SER A 142 -10.36 -3.92 -4.86
N LYS A 143 -9.78 -2.87 -4.26
CA LYS A 143 -8.79 -3.01 -3.18
C LYS A 143 -9.44 -3.50 -1.87
N ASN A 144 -10.61 -2.97 -1.54
CA ASN A 144 -11.35 -3.39 -0.34
C ASN A 144 -11.92 -4.81 -0.48
N THR A 145 -12.33 -5.24 -1.68
CA THR A 145 -12.88 -6.58 -1.93
C THR A 145 -11.82 -7.66 -1.82
N LEU A 146 -10.59 -7.40 -2.29
CA LEU A 146 -9.49 -8.34 -2.12
C LEU A 146 -9.11 -8.46 -0.64
N GLN A 147 -9.04 -7.36 0.09
CA GLN A 147 -8.71 -7.38 1.52
C GLN A 147 -9.78 -8.08 2.38
N THR A 148 -11.07 -7.84 2.11
CA THR A 148 -12.16 -8.55 2.81
C THR A 148 -12.19 -10.04 2.47
N SER A 149 -11.82 -10.42 1.24
CA SER A 149 -11.69 -11.82 0.83
C SER A 149 -10.60 -12.56 1.63
N TYR A 150 -9.42 -11.96 1.83
CA TYR A 150 -8.35 -12.58 2.62
C TYR A 150 -8.68 -12.68 4.11
N VAL A 151 -9.38 -11.68 4.67
CA VAL A 151 -9.85 -11.74 6.07
C VAL A 151 -10.85 -12.88 6.27
N PHE A 152 -11.80 -13.05 5.34
CA PHE A 152 -12.76 -14.14 5.39
C PHE A 152 -12.07 -15.52 5.31
N LEU A 153 -11.11 -15.68 4.39
CA LEU A 153 -10.32 -16.91 4.28
C LEU A 153 -9.56 -17.22 5.59
N GLY A 154 -8.94 -16.21 6.20
CA GLY A 154 -8.23 -16.36 7.48
C GLY A 154 -9.15 -16.82 8.62
N VAL A 155 -10.36 -16.27 8.69
CA VAL A 155 -11.36 -16.68 9.70
C VAL A 155 -11.80 -18.13 9.48
N VAL A 156 -12.09 -18.51 8.24
CA VAL A 156 -12.51 -19.90 7.90
C VAL A 156 -11.41 -20.91 8.25
N LEU A 157 -10.16 -20.63 7.87
CA LEU A 157 -9.02 -21.49 8.22
C LEU A 157 -8.80 -21.57 9.74
N GLY A 158 -8.98 -20.46 10.46
CA GLY A 158 -8.93 -20.42 11.92
C GLY A 158 -9.99 -21.32 12.56
N ILE A 159 -11.23 -21.27 12.07
CA ILE A 159 -12.34 -22.10 12.57
C ILE A 159 -12.08 -23.58 12.28
N ILE A 160 -11.61 -23.92 11.08
CA ILE A 160 -11.27 -25.32 10.74
C ILE A 160 -10.16 -25.83 11.67
N GLY A 161 -9.12 -25.01 11.90
CA GLY A 161 -8.03 -25.35 12.80
C GLY A 161 -8.48 -25.57 14.24
N THR A 162 -9.35 -24.70 14.77
CA THR A 162 -9.87 -24.84 16.14
C THR A 162 -10.75 -26.06 16.30
N VAL A 163 -11.63 -26.37 15.34
CA VAL A 163 -12.44 -27.59 15.34
C VAL A 163 -11.56 -28.83 15.27
N PHE A 164 -10.54 -28.84 14.41
CA PHE A 164 -9.61 -29.96 14.30
C PHE A 164 -8.87 -30.22 15.61
N LEU A 165 -8.31 -29.17 16.23
CA LEU A 165 -7.65 -29.28 17.53
C LEU A 165 -8.61 -29.74 18.63
N PHE A 166 -9.85 -29.27 18.62
CA PHE A 166 -10.88 -29.70 19.57
C PHE A 166 -11.22 -31.19 19.41
N VAL A 167 -11.34 -31.69 18.18
CA VAL A 167 -11.55 -33.13 17.91
C VAL A 167 -10.36 -33.95 18.40
N LEU A 168 -9.13 -33.51 18.14
CA LEU A 168 -7.92 -34.16 18.66
C LEU A 168 -7.89 -34.15 20.19
N TYR A 169 -8.32 -33.04 20.80
CA TYR A 169 -8.39 -32.91 22.25
C TYR A 169 -9.40 -33.89 22.87
N LEU A 170 -10.61 -33.98 22.33
CA LEU A 170 -11.63 -34.93 22.80
C LEU A 170 -11.15 -36.38 22.66
N ASN A 171 -10.46 -36.69 21.56
CA ASN A 171 -9.95 -38.02 21.28
C ASN A 171 -8.55 -38.29 21.86
N ARG A 172 -7.97 -37.36 22.63
CA ARG A 172 -6.56 -37.44 23.08
C ARG A 172 -6.24 -38.73 23.85
N LYS A 173 -7.19 -39.24 24.64
CA LYS A 173 -7.02 -40.48 25.41
C LYS A 173 -7.06 -41.69 24.50
N GLY A 174 -8.04 -41.75 23.59
CA GLY A 174 -8.18 -42.83 22.62
C GLY A 174 -6.99 -42.91 21.66
N ILE A 175 -6.55 -41.76 21.13
CA ILE A 175 -5.36 -41.66 20.28
C ILE A 175 -4.12 -42.13 21.02
N LYS A 176 -3.91 -41.69 22.28
CA LYS A 176 -2.76 -42.11 23.07
C LYS A 176 -2.76 -43.63 23.31
N THR A 177 -3.91 -44.21 23.62
CA THR A 177 -4.05 -45.66 23.80
C THR A 177 -3.81 -46.41 22.50
N TRP A 178 -4.36 -45.93 21.37
CA TRP A 178 -4.15 -46.52 20.05
C TRP A 178 -2.69 -46.47 19.61
N VAL A 179 -2.01 -45.33 19.80
CA VAL A 179 -0.58 -45.17 19.50
C VAL A 179 0.27 -46.13 20.33
N ASN A 180 0.01 -46.22 21.64
CA ASN A 180 0.77 -47.11 22.52
C ASN A 180 0.54 -48.58 22.14
N SER A 181 -0.72 -48.97 21.91
CA SER A 181 -1.08 -50.34 21.50
C SER A 181 -0.42 -50.72 20.16
N THR A 182 -0.43 -49.82 19.19
CA THR A 182 0.20 -50.04 17.88
C THR A 182 1.71 -50.16 18.00
N ARG A 183 2.34 -49.32 18.84
CA ARG A 183 3.77 -49.40 19.14
C ARG A 183 4.14 -50.73 19.79
N ASP A 184 3.34 -51.18 20.75
CA ASP A 184 3.59 -52.44 21.46
C ASP A 184 3.38 -53.64 20.52
N ALA A 185 2.37 -53.61 19.65
CA ALA A 185 2.18 -54.63 18.61
C ALA A 185 3.38 -54.70 17.65
N CYS A 186 3.87 -53.54 17.19
CA CYS A 186 5.03 -53.46 16.31
C CYS A 186 6.31 -53.98 17.00
N ARG A 187 6.52 -53.63 18.27
CA ARG A 187 7.65 -54.13 19.07
C ARG A 187 7.63 -55.66 19.16
N ASN A 188 6.47 -56.25 19.46
CA ASN A 188 6.34 -57.70 19.58
C ASN A 188 6.60 -58.40 18.25
N PHE A 189 6.09 -57.86 17.13
CA PHE A 189 6.40 -58.40 15.80
C PHE A 189 7.91 -58.38 15.53
N MET A 190 8.58 -57.25 15.78
CA MET A 190 10.02 -57.13 15.56
C MET A 190 10.84 -58.09 16.45
N GLU A 191 10.43 -58.31 17.70
CA GLU A 191 11.06 -59.27 18.60
C GLU A 191 10.88 -60.72 18.12
N GLU A 192 9.69 -61.08 17.60
CA GLU A 192 9.46 -62.40 17.02
C GLU A 192 10.32 -62.65 15.77
N TYR A 193 10.42 -61.66 14.87
CA TYR A 193 11.30 -61.76 13.71
C TYR A 193 12.77 -61.91 14.11
N ARG A 194 13.22 -61.16 15.12
CA ARG A 194 14.59 -61.26 15.64
C ARG A 194 14.87 -62.65 16.23
N TYR A 195 13.95 -63.20 17.02
CA TYR A 195 14.10 -64.53 17.62
C TYR A 195 14.16 -65.63 16.56
N ARG A 196 13.31 -65.57 15.53
CA ARG A 196 13.38 -66.54 14.40
C ARG A 196 14.70 -66.45 13.64
N TYR A 197 15.20 -65.25 13.41
CA TYR A 197 16.48 -65.05 12.74
C TYR A 197 17.65 -65.62 13.56
N GLU A 198 17.66 -65.40 14.88
CA GLU A 198 18.70 -65.94 15.78
C GLU A 198 18.70 -67.48 15.83
N ILE A 199 17.53 -68.14 15.76
CA ILE A 199 17.44 -69.62 15.68
C ILE A 199 17.99 -70.15 14.35
N ASP A 200 17.61 -69.54 13.22
CA ASP A 200 18.03 -70.02 11.89
C ASP A 200 19.54 -69.79 11.65
N SER A 201 20.13 -68.87 12.41
CA SER A 201 21.57 -68.58 12.42
C SER A 201 22.39 -69.53 13.30
N ASP A 202 21.77 -70.41 14.11
CA ASP A 202 22.48 -71.31 15.03
C ASP A 202 23.13 -72.47 14.24
N PRO A 203 24.47 -72.54 14.16
CA PRO A 203 25.19 -73.53 13.35
C PRO A 203 25.00 -74.98 13.83
N ARG A 204 24.38 -75.20 15.00
CA ARG A 204 24.06 -76.56 15.50
C ARG A 204 22.86 -77.18 14.79
N VAL A 205 21.92 -76.37 14.27
CA VAL A 205 20.71 -76.86 13.59
C VAL A 205 21.00 -77.29 12.15
N THR A 206 21.97 -76.67 11.48
CA THR A 206 22.39 -77.00 10.12
C THR A 206 23.18 -78.32 10.01
N GLN A 207 23.71 -78.85 11.12
CA GLN A 207 24.45 -80.13 11.10
C GLN A 207 23.56 -81.37 11.19
N VAL A 208 22.30 -81.26 11.61
CA VAL A 208 21.40 -82.43 11.71
C VAL A 208 20.93 -82.91 10.33
N SER A 209 20.93 -82.04 9.31
CA SER A 209 20.39 -82.37 7.99
C SER A 209 21.38 -83.09 7.05
N THR A 210 22.60 -83.44 7.49
CA THR A 210 23.64 -84.06 6.63
C THR A 210 24.04 -85.48 7.01
N LEU A 211 23.42 -86.08 8.03
CA LEU A 211 23.58 -87.48 8.39
C LEU A 211 22.23 -88.19 8.22
N ASP A 212 21.91 -88.55 6.97
CA ASP A 212 21.08 -89.69 6.60
C ASP A 212 21.28 -89.91 5.08
N ILE A 213 22.27 -90.75 4.77
CA ILE A 213 22.47 -91.46 3.49
C ILE A 213 21.73 -92.78 3.59
#